data_AF-F2NH03-F1
#
_entry.id   AF-F2NH03-F1
#
_cell.length_a   1.000
_cell.length_b   1.000
_cell.length_c   1.000
_cell.angle_alpha   90.00
_cell.angle_beta   90.00
_cell.angle_gamma   90.00
#
_symmetry.space_group_name_H-M   'P 1'
#
loop_
_entity.id
_entity.type
_entity.pdbx_description
1 polymer ?
#
loop_
_entity_poly.entity_id
_entity_poly.type
_entity_poly.pdbx_seq_one_letter_code
_entity_poly.pdbx_strand_id
1 'polypeptide(L)'
;MSIIIKQLMDVLEYIKNNYRGYDISEIRIKADRFVANKYNVNHRTIADAYRRRLKNKDGNDLGTQYFDRLLESWLSKGDQELKNIVLKHCKDSSDTNLVLNFFGIKNDNLIDKPRITGKQEPLKPRKPNNIPDYEELINLVIEVIAPRGGKKFPEEFLNNNEIHSIFEVELPGTFLQIDSLFKSIIASPKKLFKYEARNPAEAKYIYYSHGIGINKISIPQDNLILFKAVKNYEKYCRKIKEEAFGHVIEFTNDEHQADLLTQEIVKRLGLRGI
;
A
#
# COMPACT_ATOMS: atom_id res chain seq x y z
N MET A 1 -8.54 9.82 -14.22
CA MET A 1 -7.43 10.79 -14.42
C MET A 1 -7.86 12.20 -14.09
N SER A 2 -7.29 12.76 -13.02
CA SER A 2 -7.50 14.11 -12.55
C SER A 2 -6.86 15.13 -13.50
N ILE A 3 -7.69 16.01 -14.08
CA ILE A 3 -7.22 17.14 -14.90
C ILE A 3 -6.15 17.97 -14.19
N ILE A 4 -6.22 18.02 -12.85
CA ILE A 4 -5.32 18.83 -12.06
C ILE A 4 -3.97 18.14 -11.84
N ILE A 5 -3.94 16.81 -11.71
CA ILE A 5 -2.68 16.06 -11.72
C ILE A 5 -2.03 16.23 -13.08
N LYS A 6 -2.79 16.09 -14.17
CA LYS A 6 -2.29 16.31 -15.53
C LYS A 6 -1.65 17.70 -15.71
N GLN A 7 -2.31 18.76 -15.23
CA GLN A 7 -1.77 20.12 -15.27
C GLN A 7 -0.46 20.27 -14.47
N LEU A 8 -0.40 19.72 -13.26
CA LEU A 8 0.83 19.75 -12.45
C LEU A 8 1.97 19.00 -13.16
N MET A 9 1.68 17.86 -13.77
CA MET A 9 2.68 17.06 -14.46
C MET A 9 3.21 17.76 -15.72
N ASP A 10 2.35 18.46 -16.46
CA ASP A 10 2.77 19.32 -17.57
C ASP A 10 3.68 20.47 -17.08
N VAL A 11 3.42 21.05 -15.90
CA VAL A 11 4.29 22.08 -15.30
C VAL A 11 5.66 21.48 -14.98
N LEU A 12 5.69 20.33 -14.30
CA LEU A 12 6.94 19.65 -13.94
C LEU A 12 7.73 19.24 -15.18
N GLU A 13 7.06 18.77 -16.23
CA GLU A 13 7.69 18.39 -17.50
C GLU A 13 8.32 19.59 -18.20
N TYR A 14 7.60 20.71 -18.27
CA TYR A 14 8.14 21.93 -18.82
C TYR A 14 9.40 22.36 -18.05
N ILE A 15 9.35 22.36 -16.72
CA ILE A 15 10.50 22.75 -15.88
C ILE A 15 11.68 21.80 -16.12
N LYS A 16 11.46 20.49 -16.08
CA LYS A 16 12.50 19.47 -16.30
C LYS A 16 13.23 19.65 -17.63
N ASN A 17 12.50 19.95 -18.71
CA ASN A 17 13.07 20.08 -20.05
C ASN A 17 13.79 21.41 -20.28
N ASN A 18 13.47 22.44 -19.50
CA ASN A 18 13.99 23.79 -19.70
C ASN A 18 14.99 24.23 -18.60
N TYR A 19 15.12 23.47 -17.51
CA TYR A 19 16.01 23.81 -16.41
C TYR A 19 17.47 23.54 -16.80
N ARG A 20 18.27 24.61 -16.86
CA ARG A 20 19.70 24.57 -17.20
C ARG A 20 20.53 25.39 -16.20
N GLY A 21 20.13 25.37 -14.92
CA GLY A 21 20.71 26.22 -13.87
C GLY A 21 20.17 27.66 -13.83
N TYR A 22 19.07 27.93 -14.53
CA TYR A 22 18.33 29.20 -14.41
C TYR A 22 17.66 29.34 -13.04
N ASP A 23 17.24 30.55 -12.68
CA ASP A 23 16.40 30.78 -11.49
C ASP A 23 15.13 29.93 -11.56
N ILE A 24 14.95 29.06 -10.56
CA ILE A 24 13.85 28.12 -10.49
C ILE A 24 12.48 28.83 -10.47
N SER A 25 12.45 30.04 -9.91
CA SER A 25 11.25 30.88 -9.84
C SER A 25 10.83 31.34 -11.23
N GLU A 26 11.80 31.76 -12.04
CA GLU A 26 11.55 32.28 -13.39
C GLU A 26 11.04 31.16 -14.31
N ILE A 27 11.68 29.99 -14.26
CA ILE A 27 11.26 28.84 -15.06
C ILE A 27 9.89 28.30 -14.64
N ARG A 28 9.58 28.31 -13.34
CA ARG A 28 8.24 27.95 -12.84
C ARG A 28 7.19 28.91 -13.39
N ILE A 29 7.42 30.22 -13.35
CA ILE A 29 6.48 31.21 -13.90
C ILE A 29 6.25 30.98 -15.41
N LYS A 30 7.32 30.65 -16.16
CA LYS A 30 7.21 30.31 -17.59
C LYS A 30 6.38 29.02 -17.79
N ALA A 31 6.61 28.01 -16.97
CA ALA A 31 5.85 26.75 -16.99
C ALA A 31 4.36 26.98 -16.69
N ASP A 32 4.04 27.76 -15.65
CA ASP A 32 2.66 28.10 -15.28
C ASP A 32 1.92 28.77 -16.44
N ARG A 33 2.57 29.72 -17.12
CA ARG A 33 2.00 30.40 -18.30
C ARG A 33 1.82 29.47 -19.49
N PHE A 34 2.80 28.60 -19.75
CA PHE A 34 2.74 27.63 -20.83
C PHE A 34 1.55 26.67 -20.64
N VAL A 35 1.41 26.10 -19.44
CA VAL A 35 0.33 25.18 -19.10
C VAL A 35 -1.02 25.90 -19.09
N ALA A 36 -1.08 27.12 -18.55
CA ALA A 36 -2.29 27.94 -18.57
C ALA A 36 -2.82 28.15 -19.99
N ASN A 37 -1.92 28.49 -20.93
CA ASN A 37 -2.27 28.63 -22.34
C ASN A 37 -2.74 27.31 -22.96
N LYS A 38 -2.06 26.19 -22.65
CA LYS A 38 -2.42 24.84 -23.13
C LYS A 38 -3.84 24.43 -22.72
N TYR A 39 -4.27 24.80 -21.50
CA TYR A 39 -5.58 24.45 -20.96
C TYR A 39 -6.63 25.58 -21.06
N ASN A 40 -6.27 26.71 -21.68
CA ASN A 40 -7.12 27.90 -21.75
C ASN A 40 -7.65 28.37 -20.37
N VAL A 41 -6.76 28.44 -19.37
CA VAL A 41 -7.07 28.89 -18.00
C VAL A 41 -6.13 30.01 -17.58
N ASN A 42 -6.42 30.68 -16.46
CA ASN A 42 -5.52 31.69 -15.90
C ASN A 42 -4.28 31.03 -15.28
N HIS A 43 -3.08 31.58 -15.50
CA HIS A 43 -1.84 31.08 -14.89
C HIS A 43 -1.88 31.07 -13.35
N ARG A 44 -2.62 31.99 -12.72
CA ARG A 44 -2.86 31.96 -11.27
C ARG A 44 -3.62 30.71 -10.83
N THR A 45 -4.54 30.22 -11.66
CA THR A 45 -5.28 28.97 -11.39
C THR A 45 -4.36 27.77 -11.38
N ILE A 46 -3.38 27.72 -12.30
CA ILE A 46 -2.34 26.68 -12.31
C ILE A 46 -1.48 26.78 -11.05
N ALA A 47 -1.01 27.99 -10.72
CA ALA A 47 -0.20 28.24 -9.52
C ALA A 47 -0.90 27.82 -8.22
N ASP A 48 -2.16 28.22 -8.05
CA ASP A 48 -2.96 27.89 -6.87
C ASP A 48 -3.25 26.40 -6.76
N ALA A 49 -3.42 25.72 -7.90
CA ALA A 49 -3.74 24.30 -7.94
C ALA A 49 -2.64 23.43 -7.33
N TYR A 50 -1.37 23.71 -7.58
CA TYR A 50 -0.29 22.97 -6.93
C TYR A 50 0.04 23.51 -5.54
N ARG A 51 -0.03 24.83 -5.29
CA ARG A 51 0.18 25.39 -3.94
C ARG A 51 -0.72 24.76 -2.88
N ARG A 52 -2.01 24.59 -3.18
CA ARG A 52 -2.97 23.98 -2.24
C ARG A 52 -2.65 22.53 -1.86
N ARG A 53 -1.83 21.85 -2.66
CA ARG A 53 -1.41 20.45 -2.45
C ARG A 53 -0.06 20.35 -1.75
N LEU A 54 0.73 21.40 -1.76
CA LEU A 54 2.04 21.42 -1.11
C LEU A 54 1.95 21.83 0.35
N LYS A 55 0.81 21.57 1.01
CA LYS A 55 0.62 21.85 2.43
C LYS A 55 1.48 20.91 3.27
N ASN A 56 2.09 21.43 4.34
CA ASN A 56 2.73 20.57 5.33
C ASN A 56 1.68 19.72 6.08
N LYS A 57 2.15 18.82 6.96
CA LYS A 57 1.30 17.99 7.82
C LYS A 57 0.32 18.80 8.68
N ASP A 58 0.63 20.07 8.92
CA ASP A 58 -0.16 20.99 9.74
C ASP A 58 -1.16 21.82 8.90
N GLY A 59 -1.25 21.57 7.59
CA GLY A 59 -2.20 22.23 6.69
C GLY A 59 -1.82 23.66 6.28
N ASN A 60 -0.63 24.14 6.67
CA ASN A 60 -0.13 25.47 6.34
C ASN A 60 0.32 25.55 4.88
N ASP A 61 -0.04 26.66 4.22
CA ASP A 61 0.49 26.99 2.90
C ASP A 61 1.98 27.32 3.04
N LEU A 62 2.83 26.45 2.47
CA LEU A 62 4.28 26.65 2.49
C LEU A 62 4.75 27.65 1.42
N GLY A 63 3.83 28.16 0.59
CA GLY A 63 4.09 29.19 -0.40
C GLY A 63 4.84 28.69 -1.63
N THR A 64 5.02 29.58 -2.60
CA THR A 64 5.75 29.28 -3.85
C THR A 64 7.22 28.99 -3.59
N GLN A 65 7.84 29.65 -2.59
CA GLN A 65 9.25 29.45 -2.24
C GLN A 65 9.56 28.03 -1.75
N TYR A 66 8.62 27.36 -1.09
CA TYR A 66 8.81 25.96 -0.71
C TYR A 66 8.74 25.04 -1.93
N PHE A 67 7.83 25.31 -2.86
CA PHE A 67 7.78 24.56 -4.11
C PHE A 67 9.06 24.75 -4.93
N ASP A 68 9.56 25.98 -5.01
CA ASP A 68 10.83 26.31 -5.67
C ASP A 68 12.00 25.51 -5.07
N ARG A 69 12.08 25.38 -3.74
CA ARG A 69 13.06 24.52 -3.05
C ARG A 69 12.90 23.03 -3.36
N LEU A 70 11.66 22.53 -3.41
CA LEU A 70 11.39 21.13 -3.75
C LEU A 70 11.82 20.82 -5.18
N LEU A 71 11.54 21.74 -6.12
CA LEU A 71 11.96 21.62 -7.50
C LEU A 71 13.49 21.62 -7.62
N GLU A 72 14.18 22.52 -6.91
CA GLU A 72 15.64 22.60 -6.92
C GLU A 72 16.29 21.34 -6.32
N SER A 73 15.76 20.85 -5.19
CA SER A 73 16.22 19.59 -4.58
C SER A 73 16.00 18.40 -5.51
N TRP A 74 14.84 18.33 -6.16
CA TRP A 74 14.54 17.27 -7.11
C TRP A 74 15.45 17.31 -8.34
N LEU A 75 15.60 18.47 -8.98
CA LEU A 75 16.38 18.62 -10.21
C LEU A 75 17.88 18.47 -9.99
N SER A 76 18.40 18.98 -8.87
CA SER A 76 19.84 18.96 -8.58
C SER A 76 20.30 17.69 -7.86
N LYS A 77 19.47 17.13 -6.97
CA LYS A 77 19.86 16.03 -6.07
C LYS A 77 19.08 14.74 -6.30
N GLY A 78 18.07 14.76 -7.18
CA GLY A 78 17.19 13.60 -7.39
C GLY A 78 16.28 13.30 -6.21
N ASP A 79 16.01 14.29 -5.36
CA ASP A 79 15.19 14.14 -4.17
C ASP A 79 13.76 13.67 -4.51
N GLN A 80 13.22 12.79 -3.67
CA GLN A 80 11.92 12.14 -3.86
C GLN A 80 10.80 12.81 -3.07
N GLU A 81 11.10 13.84 -2.26
CA GLU A 81 10.10 14.55 -1.47
C GLU A 81 8.97 15.12 -2.35
N LEU A 82 9.30 15.78 -3.46
CA LEU A 82 8.32 16.32 -4.40
C LEU A 82 7.40 15.22 -4.95
N LYS A 83 7.97 14.09 -5.39
CA LYS A 83 7.21 12.92 -5.85
C LYS A 83 6.23 12.45 -4.77
N ASN A 84 6.70 12.27 -3.54
CA ASN A 84 5.90 11.77 -2.43
C ASN A 84 4.73 12.70 -2.09
N ILE A 85 4.92 14.02 -2.24
CA ILE A 85 3.83 14.99 -2.06
C ILE A 85 2.81 14.86 -3.18
N VAL A 86 3.25 14.81 -4.44
CA VAL A 86 2.34 14.67 -5.59
C VAL A 86 1.52 13.37 -5.50
N LEU A 87 2.14 12.26 -5.11
CA LEU A 87 1.47 10.96 -4.95
C LEU A 87 0.33 10.98 -3.94
N LYS A 88 0.46 11.72 -2.82
CA LYS A 88 -0.61 11.86 -1.81
C LYS A 88 -1.90 12.49 -2.34
N HIS A 89 -1.83 13.16 -3.47
CA HIS A 89 -2.97 13.85 -4.08
C HIS A 89 -3.53 13.15 -5.32
N CYS A 90 -3.00 11.97 -5.66
CA CYS A 90 -3.58 11.13 -6.70
C CYS A 90 -4.93 10.60 -6.24
N LYS A 91 -5.94 10.62 -7.13
CA LYS A 91 -7.29 10.14 -6.81
C LYS A 91 -7.52 8.70 -7.25
N ASP A 92 -6.78 8.26 -8.26
CA ASP A 92 -6.94 6.95 -8.90
C ASP A 92 -5.57 6.37 -9.33
N SER A 93 -5.59 5.11 -9.76
CA SER A 93 -4.43 4.37 -10.26
C SER A 93 -3.81 5.03 -11.49
N SER A 94 -4.64 5.66 -12.34
CA SER A 94 -4.20 6.39 -13.53
C SER A 94 -3.33 7.61 -13.20
N ASP A 95 -3.75 8.42 -12.22
CA ASP A 95 -2.96 9.54 -11.70
C ASP A 95 -1.63 9.06 -11.12
N THR A 96 -1.68 7.96 -10.37
CA THR A 96 -0.52 7.35 -9.71
C THR A 96 0.52 6.91 -10.75
N ASN A 97 0.09 6.15 -11.77
CA ASN A 97 0.96 5.68 -12.85
C ASN A 97 1.58 6.83 -13.63
N LEU A 98 0.82 7.89 -13.90
CA LEU A 98 1.32 9.06 -14.61
C LEU A 98 2.45 9.76 -13.82
N VAL A 99 2.30 9.89 -12.50
CA VAL A 99 3.33 10.45 -11.61
C VAL A 99 4.56 9.54 -11.57
N LEU A 100 4.38 8.23 -11.37
CA LEU A 100 5.50 7.28 -11.28
C LEU A 100 6.34 7.25 -12.55
N ASN A 101 5.68 7.17 -13.71
CA ASN A 101 6.32 7.20 -15.02
C ASN A 101 7.15 8.48 -15.22
N PHE A 102 6.61 9.64 -14.82
CA PHE A 102 7.28 10.92 -14.98
C PHE A 102 8.60 11.03 -14.20
N PHE A 103 8.61 10.54 -12.96
CA PHE A 103 9.79 10.55 -12.10
C PHE A 103 10.83 9.49 -12.49
N GLY A 104 10.64 8.82 -13.63
CA GLY A 104 11.61 7.87 -14.18
C GLY A 104 11.69 6.57 -13.39
N ILE A 105 10.68 6.28 -12.57
CA ILE A 105 10.53 4.96 -11.98
C ILE A 105 9.83 4.11 -13.04
N LYS A 106 10.62 3.33 -13.77
CA LYS A 106 10.07 2.07 -14.32
C LYS A 106 9.47 1.33 -13.12
N ASN A 107 8.26 0.78 -13.27
CA ASN A 107 7.58 0.02 -12.22
C ASN A 107 8.44 -1.08 -11.56
N ASP A 108 9.62 -1.37 -12.12
CA ASP A 108 10.68 -2.20 -11.58
C ASP A 108 11.17 -1.87 -10.16
N ASN A 109 10.95 -0.68 -9.56
CA ASN A 109 11.55 -0.37 -8.24
C ASN A 109 10.77 0.62 -7.35
N LEU A 110 9.60 0.23 -6.83
CA LEU A 110 9.02 0.84 -5.62
C LEU A 110 8.87 -0.17 -4.47
N ILE A 111 9.89 -0.99 -4.23
CA ILE A 111 10.12 -1.56 -2.90
C ILE A 111 11.62 -1.51 -2.62
N ASP A 112 12.04 -0.55 -1.79
CA ASP A 112 13.24 -0.71 -0.97
C ASP A 112 13.03 0.16 0.28
N LYS A 113 13.00 -0.37 1.51
CA LYS A 113 14.05 -1.15 2.18
C LYS A 113 13.47 -1.92 3.40
N PRO A 114 14.12 -2.98 3.94
CA PRO A 114 15.56 -3.25 3.87
C PRO A 114 15.97 -4.60 3.26
N ARG A 115 17.16 -4.52 2.65
CA ARG A 115 18.13 -5.57 2.32
C ARG A 115 17.98 -6.83 3.18
N ILE A 116 17.44 -7.89 2.58
CA ILE A 116 17.74 -9.27 2.96
C ILE A 116 18.29 -9.96 1.72
N THR A 117 19.53 -10.39 1.83
CA THR A 117 20.29 -11.12 0.83
C THR A 117 19.63 -12.46 0.49
N GLY A 118 19.13 -12.58 -0.73
CA GLY A 118 18.70 -13.84 -1.33
C GLY A 118 18.22 -13.58 -2.75
N LYS A 119 19.08 -13.87 -3.74
CA LYS A 119 18.73 -13.75 -5.16
C LYS A 119 17.52 -14.65 -5.47
N GLN A 120 16.43 -14.08 -5.96
CA GLN A 120 15.40 -14.81 -6.71
C GLN A 120 15.23 -14.13 -8.07
N GLU A 121 15.28 -14.93 -9.13
CA GLU A 121 15.13 -14.46 -10.51
C GLU A 121 13.68 -14.00 -10.76
N PRO A 122 13.49 -12.91 -11.53
CA PRO A 122 12.15 -12.47 -11.94
C PRO A 122 11.49 -13.53 -12.83
N LEU A 123 10.18 -13.74 -12.63
CA LEU A 123 9.35 -14.54 -13.54
C LEU A 123 9.48 -13.95 -14.95
N LYS A 124 10.09 -14.69 -15.88
CA LYS A 124 10.21 -14.24 -17.27
C LYS A 124 8.81 -14.27 -17.92
N PRO A 125 8.38 -13.18 -18.58
CA PRO A 125 7.15 -13.21 -19.36
C PRO A 125 7.32 -14.27 -20.47
N ARG A 126 6.46 -15.30 -20.45
CA ARG A 126 6.36 -16.26 -21.56
C ARG A 126 5.63 -15.57 -22.73
N LYS A 127 5.99 -15.99 -23.95
CA LYS A 127 5.49 -15.45 -25.23
C LYS A 127 3.96 -15.26 -25.24
N PRO A 128 3.43 -14.26 -25.97
CA PRO A 128 2.02 -13.80 -25.92
C PRO A 128 0.92 -14.81 -26.31
N ASN A 129 1.25 -16.08 -26.56
CA ASN A 129 0.29 -17.12 -26.95
C ASN A 129 -0.05 -18.12 -25.82
N ASN A 130 0.46 -17.95 -24.61
CA ASN A 130 0.09 -18.77 -23.44
C ASN A 130 -0.18 -17.84 -22.25
N ILE A 131 -1.38 -17.26 -22.19
CA ILE A 131 -1.91 -16.76 -20.92
C ILE A 131 -2.20 -18.02 -20.11
N PRO A 132 -1.52 -18.25 -18.96
CA PRO A 132 -1.86 -19.35 -18.08
C PRO A 132 -3.34 -19.25 -17.74
N ASP A 133 -4.05 -20.39 -17.65
CA ASP A 133 -5.37 -20.37 -17.02
C ASP A 133 -5.24 -19.70 -15.64
N TYR A 134 -6.29 -19.03 -15.18
CA TYR A 134 -6.26 -18.27 -13.93
C TYR A 134 -5.83 -19.13 -12.74
N GLU A 135 -6.16 -20.42 -12.76
CA GLU A 135 -5.68 -21.40 -11.78
C GLU A 135 -4.17 -21.61 -11.82
N GLU A 136 -3.57 -21.74 -13.00
CA GLU A 136 -2.12 -21.88 -13.17
C GLU A 136 -1.40 -20.60 -12.73
N LEU A 137 -1.97 -19.42 -13.07
CA LEU A 137 -1.44 -18.13 -12.63
C LEU A 137 -1.49 -17.98 -11.10
N ILE A 138 -2.61 -18.32 -10.46
CA ILE A 138 -2.74 -18.28 -9.00
C ILE A 138 -1.67 -19.15 -8.34
N ASN A 139 -1.50 -20.39 -8.82
CA ASN A 139 -0.52 -21.31 -8.25
C ASN A 139 0.92 -20.81 -8.45
N LEU A 140 1.24 -20.29 -9.64
CA LEU A 140 2.54 -19.69 -9.93
C LEU A 140 2.85 -18.53 -8.98
N VAL A 141 1.89 -17.62 -8.79
CA VAL A 141 2.07 -16.46 -7.90
C VAL A 141 2.24 -16.91 -6.45
N ILE A 142 1.47 -17.91 -5.98
CA ILE A 142 1.63 -18.49 -4.64
C ILE A 142 3.03 -19.08 -4.45
N GLU A 143 3.54 -19.85 -5.42
CA GLU A 143 4.89 -20.43 -5.34
C GLU A 143 5.98 -19.36 -5.22
N VAL A 144 5.78 -18.20 -5.84
CA VAL A 144 6.72 -17.08 -5.77
C VAL A 144 6.65 -16.35 -4.43
N ILE A 145 5.45 -15.91 -4.01
CA ILE A 145 5.32 -15.02 -2.85
C ILE A 145 5.29 -15.77 -1.50
N ALA A 146 4.86 -17.04 -1.53
CA ALA A 146 4.64 -17.87 -0.35
C ALA A 146 4.97 -19.35 -0.63
N PRO A 147 6.22 -19.69 -0.98
CA PRO A 147 6.62 -21.06 -1.37
C PRO A 147 6.39 -22.12 -0.28
N ARG A 148 6.24 -21.71 0.98
CA ARG A 148 5.93 -22.58 2.12
C ARG A 148 4.49 -22.44 2.61
N GLY A 149 3.64 -21.79 1.83
CA GLY A 149 2.31 -21.36 2.23
C GLY A 149 2.32 -20.07 3.07
N GLY A 150 1.12 -19.62 3.42
CA GLY A 150 0.91 -18.44 4.26
C GLY A 150 1.42 -18.68 5.68
N LYS A 151 2.09 -17.69 6.27
CA LYS A 151 2.57 -17.78 7.65
C LYS A 151 1.41 -17.93 8.61
N LYS A 152 1.53 -18.88 9.54
CA LYS A 152 0.48 -19.18 10.52
C LYS A 152 0.53 -18.21 11.69
N PHE A 153 -0.66 -17.74 12.07
CA PHE A 153 -0.86 -16.94 13.27
C PHE A 153 -1.50 -17.82 14.35
N PRO A 154 -1.05 -17.75 15.61
CA PRO A 154 -0.06 -16.81 16.14
C PRO A 154 1.41 -17.30 16.11
N GLU A 155 1.67 -18.56 15.74
CA GLU A 155 2.93 -19.26 15.99
C GLU A 155 4.14 -18.60 15.34
N GLU A 156 4.00 -18.05 14.13
CA GLU A 156 5.11 -17.41 13.41
C GLU A 156 5.26 -15.91 13.72
N PHE A 157 4.39 -15.38 14.58
CA PHE A 157 4.35 -13.95 14.94
C PHE A 157 4.55 -13.70 16.43
N LEU A 158 4.57 -14.76 17.23
CA LEU A 158 4.91 -14.74 18.64
C LEU A 158 6.29 -15.32 18.90
N ASN A 159 6.98 -14.71 19.86
CA ASN A 159 8.20 -15.25 20.44
C ASN A 159 7.85 -15.87 21.80
N ASN A 160 7.85 -17.20 21.90
CA ASN A 160 7.44 -17.91 23.12
C ASN A 160 8.27 -17.51 24.36
N ASN A 161 9.50 -17.04 24.16
CA ASN A 161 10.38 -16.60 25.24
C ASN A 161 9.93 -15.28 25.89
N GLU A 162 9.08 -14.49 25.22
CA GLU A 162 8.54 -13.22 25.73
C GLU A 162 7.24 -13.44 26.55
N ILE A 163 6.63 -14.63 26.49
CA ILE A 163 5.31 -14.89 27.08
C ILE A 163 5.46 -15.38 28.52
N HIS A 164 5.11 -14.52 29.47
CA HIS A 164 5.16 -14.85 30.91
C HIS A 164 3.81 -15.26 31.50
N SER A 165 2.70 -14.86 30.88
CA SER A 165 1.35 -15.23 31.32
C SER A 165 0.39 -15.38 30.15
N ILE A 166 -0.46 -16.41 30.25
CA ILE A 166 -1.40 -16.83 29.22
C ILE A 166 -2.80 -16.90 29.84
N PHE A 167 -3.79 -16.49 29.07
CA PHE A 167 -5.20 -16.67 29.35
C PHE A 167 -5.83 -17.51 28.25
N GLU A 168 -6.65 -18.50 28.60
CA GLU A 168 -7.29 -19.38 27.63
C GLU A 168 -8.74 -18.96 27.41
N VAL A 169 -9.17 -18.94 26.15
CA VAL A 169 -10.54 -18.63 25.75
C VAL A 169 -11.13 -19.79 24.97
N GLU A 170 -12.34 -20.21 25.36
CA GLU A 170 -13.14 -21.16 24.61
C GLU A 170 -13.92 -20.47 23.49
N LEU A 171 -13.92 -21.09 22.31
CA LEU A 171 -14.55 -20.58 21.10
C LEU A 171 -15.58 -21.57 20.57
N PRO A 172 -16.62 -21.10 19.85
CA PRO A 172 -17.72 -21.93 19.39
C PRO A 172 -17.37 -22.88 18.24
N GLY A 173 -16.11 -22.94 17.79
CA GLY A 173 -15.66 -23.73 16.63
C GLY A 173 -16.20 -23.26 15.27
N THR A 174 -17.15 -22.33 15.24
CA THR A 174 -17.75 -21.70 14.05
C THR A 174 -16.96 -20.47 13.62
N PHE A 175 -17.22 -19.94 12.41
CA PHE A 175 -16.69 -18.65 12.00
C PHE A 175 -17.00 -17.54 13.01
N LEU A 176 -16.04 -16.62 13.16
CA LEU A 176 -16.13 -15.43 13.99
C LEU A 176 -15.97 -14.20 13.12
N GLN A 177 -16.50 -13.08 13.59
CA GLN A 177 -16.37 -11.75 12.97
C GLN A 177 -16.08 -10.72 14.05
N ILE A 178 -15.28 -9.72 13.71
CA ILE A 178 -15.09 -8.54 14.55
C ILE A 178 -16.26 -7.58 14.29
N ASP A 179 -16.84 -7.03 15.35
CA ASP A 179 -17.94 -6.09 15.24
C ASP A 179 -17.48 -4.79 14.54
N SER A 180 -18.28 -4.32 13.58
CA SER A 180 -17.96 -3.14 12.76
C SER A 180 -17.92 -1.83 13.56
N LEU A 181 -18.74 -1.72 14.61
CA LEU A 181 -18.84 -0.52 15.46
C LEU A 181 -17.84 -0.61 16.61
N PHE A 182 -17.70 -1.80 17.19
CA PHE A 182 -16.87 -2.05 18.37
C PHE A 182 -15.76 -3.05 18.04
N LYS A 183 -14.60 -2.55 17.59
CA LYS A 183 -13.46 -3.37 17.17
C LYS A 183 -12.85 -4.26 18.28
N SER A 184 -13.31 -4.14 19.52
CA SER A 184 -12.97 -5.01 20.65
C SER A 184 -13.94 -6.20 20.81
N ILE A 185 -15.03 -6.26 20.06
CA ILE A 185 -16.04 -7.31 20.16
C ILE A 185 -15.85 -8.32 19.04
N ILE A 186 -15.85 -9.61 19.41
CA ILE A 186 -15.88 -10.73 18.49
C ILE A 186 -17.20 -11.45 18.66
N ALA A 187 -17.89 -11.78 17.58
CA ALA A 187 -19.14 -12.52 17.63
C ALA A 187 -19.20 -13.60 16.55
N SER A 188 -20.05 -14.60 16.74
CA SER A 188 -20.44 -15.48 15.64
C SER A 188 -21.46 -14.78 14.72
N PRO A 189 -21.59 -15.18 13.43
CA PRO A 189 -22.56 -14.58 12.51
C PRO A 189 -24.00 -14.56 13.03
N LYS A 190 -24.40 -15.64 13.72
CA LYS A 190 -25.74 -15.77 14.34
C LYS A 190 -25.83 -15.12 15.73
N LYS A 191 -24.76 -14.46 16.21
CA LYS A 191 -24.65 -13.82 17.52
C LYS A 191 -24.91 -14.74 18.72
N LEU A 192 -24.81 -16.05 18.53
CA LEU A 192 -24.91 -17.06 19.61
C LEU A 192 -23.67 -17.08 20.49
N PHE A 193 -22.56 -16.53 19.99
CA PHE A 193 -21.33 -16.31 20.74
C PHE A 193 -20.95 -14.85 20.63
N LYS A 194 -20.52 -14.27 21.75
CA LYS A 194 -19.97 -12.93 21.85
C LYS A 194 -18.85 -12.93 22.87
N TYR A 195 -17.72 -12.37 22.51
CA TYR A 195 -16.58 -12.13 23.38
C TYR A 195 -16.21 -10.65 23.32
N GLU A 196 -16.02 -10.03 24.47
CA GLU A 196 -15.58 -8.64 24.59
C GLU A 196 -14.13 -8.64 25.06
N ALA A 197 -13.23 -8.28 24.16
CA ALA A 197 -11.81 -8.19 24.44
C ALA A 197 -11.50 -6.90 25.20
N ARG A 198 -10.40 -6.91 25.97
CA ARG A 198 -9.90 -5.73 26.71
C ARG A 198 -9.53 -4.59 25.78
N ASN A 199 -9.13 -4.90 24.55
CA ASN A 199 -8.77 -3.94 23.53
C ASN A 199 -8.89 -4.53 22.11
N PRO A 200 -8.84 -3.70 21.06
CA PRO A 200 -8.91 -4.18 19.67
C PRO A 200 -7.77 -5.11 19.24
N ALA A 201 -6.59 -5.04 19.89
CA ALA A 201 -5.47 -5.92 19.54
C ALA A 201 -5.75 -7.36 20.01
N GLU A 202 -6.27 -7.53 21.23
CA GLU A 202 -6.74 -8.83 21.72
C GLU A 202 -7.87 -9.38 20.85
N ALA A 203 -8.84 -8.55 20.45
CA ALA A 203 -9.91 -8.99 19.56
C ALA A 203 -9.37 -9.54 18.23
N LYS A 204 -8.43 -8.81 17.62
CA LYS A 204 -7.75 -9.24 16.39
C LYS A 204 -6.90 -10.49 16.60
N TYR A 205 -6.21 -10.59 17.73
CA TYR A 205 -5.40 -11.76 18.06
C TYR A 205 -6.25 -13.02 18.07
N ILE A 206 -7.39 -13.00 18.77
CA ILE A 206 -8.32 -14.14 18.80
C ILE A 206 -8.86 -14.42 17.39
N TYR A 207 -9.29 -13.39 16.67
CA TYR A 207 -9.83 -13.55 15.32
C TYR A 207 -8.83 -14.14 14.32
N TYR A 208 -7.56 -13.75 14.38
CA TYR A 208 -6.49 -14.28 13.52
C TYR A 208 -5.99 -15.65 13.95
N SER A 209 -6.01 -15.94 15.25
CA SER A 209 -5.66 -17.27 15.79
C SER A 209 -6.78 -18.30 15.55
N HIS A 210 -7.99 -17.85 15.22
CA HIS A 210 -9.15 -18.70 15.09
C HIS A 210 -9.16 -19.49 13.77
N GLY A 211 -9.09 -20.81 13.86
CA GLY A 211 -9.38 -21.73 12.77
C GLY A 211 -10.77 -22.35 12.93
N ILE A 212 -11.41 -22.76 11.82
CA ILE A 212 -12.63 -23.57 11.91
C ILE A 212 -12.28 -24.86 12.67
N GLY A 213 -13.07 -25.22 13.69
CA GLY A 213 -12.81 -26.37 14.55
C GLY A 213 -11.79 -26.13 15.68
N ILE A 214 -11.21 -24.93 15.79
CA ILE A 214 -10.44 -24.53 16.97
C ILE A 214 -11.42 -24.03 18.03
N ASN A 215 -11.47 -24.75 19.15
CA ASN A 215 -12.39 -24.46 20.25
C ASN A 215 -11.70 -23.82 21.45
N LYS A 216 -10.38 -23.68 21.42
CA LYS A 216 -9.58 -23.14 22.52
C LYS A 216 -8.38 -22.38 21.99
N ILE A 217 -8.15 -21.16 22.49
CA ILE A 217 -7.03 -20.30 22.09
C ILE A 217 -6.31 -19.78 23.33
N SER A 218 -4.97 -19.81 23.28
CA SER A 218 -4.07 -19.24 24.28
C SER A 218 -3.71 -17.80 23.91
N ILE A 219 -4.01 -16.86 24.81
CA ILE A 219 -3.85 -15.43 24.61
C ILE A 219 -2.81 -14.90 25.60
N PRO A 220 -1.70 -14.30 25.13
CA PRO A 220 -0.80 -13.56 26.01
C PRO A 220 -1.53 -12.45 26.78
N GLN A 221 -1.34 -12.34 28.09
CA GLN A 221 -1.99 -11.26 28.84
C GLN A 221 -1.32 -9.90 28.61
N ASP A 222 -0.05 -9.90 28.20
CA ASP A 222 0.70 -8.69 27.87
C ASP A 222 0.20 -8.06 26.56
N ASN A 223 -0.38 -6.87 26.70
CA ASN A 223 -0.92 -6.09 25.58
C ASN A 223 0.14 -5.69 24.55
N LEU A 224 1.40 -5.47 24.96
CA LEU A 224 2.47 -5.10 24.05
C LEU A 224 2.82 -6.26 23.12
N ILE A 225 2.86 -7.48 23.66
CA ILE A 225 3.10 -8.70 22.89
C ILE A 225 1.96 -8.94 21.90
N LEU A 226 0.70 -8.84 22.35
CA LEU A 226 -0.47 -8.94 21.48
C LEU A 226 -0.41 -7.92 20.34
N PHE A 227 -0.15 -6.65 20.66
CA PHE A 227 -0.09 -5.57 19.69
C PHE A 227 1.03 -5.80 18.66
N LYS A 228 2.22 -6.20 19.11
CA LYS A 228 3.37 -6.50 18.24
C LYS A 228 3.06 -7.66 17.30
N ALA A 229 2.48 -8.75 17.80
CA ALA A 229 2.11 -9.91 17.00
C ALA A 229 1.08 -9.55 15.93
N VAL A 230 -0.02 -8.90 16.33
CA VAL A 230 -1.10 -8.46 15.43
C VAL A 230 -0.56 -7.50 14.37
N LYS A 231 0.20 -6.48 14.78
CA LYS A 231 0.76 -5.50 13.84
C LYS A 231 1.72 -6.13 12.83
N ASN A 232 2.53 -7.09 13.27
CA ASN A 232 3.44 -7.81 12.37
C ASN A 232 2.69 -8.72 11.40
N TYR A 233 1.62 -9.38 11.86
CA TYR A 233 0.76 -10.19 11.00
C TYR A 233 0.02 -9.37 9.95
N GLU A 234 -0.58 -8.24 10.34
CA GLU A 234 -1.24 -7.33 9.40
C GLU A 234 -0.25 -6.76 8.38
N LYS A 235 0.96 -6.40 8.82
CA LYS A 235 2.03 -5.96 7.92
C LYS A 235 2.41 -7.06 6.93
N TYR A 236 2.50 -8.31 7.39
CA TYR A 236 2.76 -9.47 6.53
C TYR A 236 1.63 -9.69 5.51
N CYS A 237 0.37 -9.69 5.95
CA CYS A 237 -0.78 -9.87 5.07
C CYS A 237 -0.84 -8.81 3.98
N ARG A 238 -0.60 -7.54 4.35
CA ARG A 238 -0.54 -6.43 3.40
C ARG A 238 0.57 -6.64 2.37
N LYS A 239 1.77 -7.00 2.83
CA LYS A 239 2.90 -7.27 1.96
C LYS A 239 2.59 -8.37 0.95
N ILE A 240 2.04 -9.50 1.40
CA ILE A 240 1.67 -10.62 0.51
C ILE A 240 0.60 -10.21 -0.50
N LYS A 241 -0.39 -9.41 -0.08
CA LYS A 241 -1.43 -8.90 -0.99
C LYS A 241 -0.83 -7.96 -2.05
N GLU A 242 0.05 -7.05 -1.66
CA GLU A 242 0.73 -6.13 -2.57
C GLU A 242 1.62 -6.88 -3.58
N GLU A 243 2.37 -7.88 -3.13
CA GLU A 243 3.21 -8.74 -4.00
C GLU A 243 2.35 -9.59 -4.94
N ALA A 244 1.28 -10.21 -4.44
CA ALA A 244 0.33 -10.97 -5.25
C ALA A 244 -0.28 -10.10 -6.35
N PHE A 245 -0.78 -8.92 -6.00
CA PHE A 245 -1.37 -8.00 -6.96
C PHE A 245 -0.35 -7.56 -8.00
N GLY A 246 0.87 -7.20 -7.57
CA GLY A 246 1.96 -6.81 -8.46
C GLY A 246 2.28 -7.88 -9.50
N HIS A 247 2.35 -9.15 -9.10
CA HIS A 247 2.56 -10.23 -10.06
C HIS A 247 1.34 -10.44 -10.97
N VAL A 248 0.13 -10.49 -10.42
CA VAL A 248 -1.06 -10.76 -11.26
C VAL A 248 -1.30 -9.66 -12.29
N ILE A 249 -1.09 -8.39 -11.94
CA ILE A 249 -1.28 -7.28 -12.89
C ILE A 249 -0.27 -7.33 -14.04
N GLU A 250 0.97 -7.81 -13.79
CA GLU A 250 1.98 -8.00 -14.83
C GLU A 250 1.55 -9.05 -15.88
N PHE A 251 0.78 -10.07 -15.48
CA PHE A 251 0.29 -11.11 -16.39
C PHE A 251 -1.04 -10.75 -17.06
N THR A 252 -1.96 -10.11 -16.33
CA THR A 252 -3.33 -9.87 -16.81
C THR A 252 -3.48 -8.53 -17.51
N ASN A 253 -2.68 -7.52 -17.12
CA ASN A 253 -2.83 -6.12 -17.53
C ASN A 253 -4.28 -5.58 -17.35
N ASP A 254 -5.03 -6.17 -16.42
CA ASP A 254 -6.41 -5.82 -16.07
C ASP A 254 -6.50 -5.68 -14.55
N GLU A 255 -6.72 -4.44 -14.09
CA GLU A 255 -6.75 -4.08 -12.67
C GLU A 255 -7.86 -4.80 -11.89
N HIS A 256 -9.02 -4.99 -12.52
CA HIS A 256 -10.17 -5.64 -11.89
C HIS A 256 -9.93 -7.15 -11.75
N GLN A 257 -9.41 -7.80 -12.80
CA GLN A 257 -9.00 -9.20 -12.72
C GLN A 257 -7.86 -9.41 -11.73
N ALA A 258 -6.89 -8.49 -11.70
CA ALA A 258 -5.79 -8.56 -10.74
C ALA A 258 -6.28 -8.51 -9.30
N ASP A 259 -7.26 -7.66 -8.97
CA ASP A 259 -7.83 -7.62 -7.63
C ASP A 259 -8.57 -8.93 -7.32
N LEU A 260 -9.44 -9.43 -8.21
CA LEU A 260 -10.19 -10.68 -7.99
C LEU A 260 -9.28 -11.88 -7.72
N LEU A 261 -8.25 -12.07 -8.54
CA LEU A 261 -7.29 -13.16 -8.39
C LEU A 261 -6.42 -12.98 -7.14
N THR A 262 -6.07 -11.75 -6.79
CA THR A 262 -5.36 -11.44 -5.55
C THR A 262 -6.19 -11.83 -4.32
N GLN A 263 -7.49 -11.55 -4.32
CA GLN A 263 -8.37 -11.96 -3.22
C GLN A 263 -8.46 -13.48 -3.10
N GLU A 264 -8.49 -14.20 -4.22
CA GLU A 264 -8.46 -15.67 -4.23
C GLU A 264 -7.11 -16.21 -3.72
N ILE A 265 -5.98 -15.61 -4.11
CA ILE A 265 -4.65 -15.96 -3.56
C ILE A 265 -4.60 -15.75 -2.04
N VAL A 266 -5.03 -14.59 -1.55
CA VAL A 266 -5.09 -14.27 -0.11
C VAL A 266 -5.94 -15.28 0.65
N LYS A 267 -7.08 -15.67 0.08
CA LYS A 267 -7.98 -16.68 0.63
C LYS A 267 -7.34 -18.07 0.67
N ARG A 268 -6.67 -18.51 -0.40
CA ARG A 268 -5.95 -19.81 -0.44
C ARG A 268 -4.80 -19.87 0.56
N LEU A 269 -4.14 -18.74 0.80
CA LEU A 269 -3.10 -18.60 1.82
C LEU A 269 -3.66 -18.50 3.25
N GLY A 270 -4.99 -18.46 3.43
CA GLY A 270 -5.64 -18.40 4.73
C GLY A 270 -5.44 -17.08 5.47
N LEU A 271 -5.13 -15.99 4.75
CA LEU A 271 -4.81 -14.69 5.34
C LEU A 271 -6.09 -13.91 5.66
N ARG A 272 -6.18 -13.36 6.87
CA ARG A 272 -7.37 -12.64 7.38
C ARG A 272 -7.11 -11.20 7.81
N GLY A 273 -5.87 -10.72 7.68
CA GLY A 273 -5.42 -9.42 8.17
C GLY A 273 -5.71 -8.23 7.25
N ILE A 274 -6.75 -8.29 6.41
CA ILE A 274 -7.01 -7.34 5.32
C ILE A 274 -8.47 -6.90 5.33
#